data_AF-A0A3C1P3Z7-F1
#
_entry.id   AF-A0A3C1P3Z7-F1
#
_cell.length_a   1.000
_cell.length_b   1.000
_cell.length_c   1.000
_cell.angle_alpha   90.00
_cell.angle_beta   90.00
_cell.angle_gamma   90.00
#
_symmetry.space_group_name_H-M   'P 1'
#
loop_
_entity.id
_entity.type
_entity.pdbx_description
1 polymer ?
#
loop_
_entity_poly.entity_id
_entity_poly.type
_entity_poly.pdbx_seq_one_letter_code
_entity_poly.pdbx_strand_id
1 'polypeptide(L)'
;MGHPPVSAGSCAPTACWASLPRSFSSSGLPPCAVPRCVAPSDGSWQAQGSPPCSPSRRSPAITFMVGDDGTVSATFGQTNFSGAYFAICTTLALGLAFSVTRLAWRVANLAGALAFAALAFLSGALQGPMALGAGLIMLGFAWVLAYRGRWRRIAITGSMVVLASGIVVAMLGMLSRGPLGFVGREGNTQWRYNIWSQGWEVLAAHPVLGIGPGSFARYLSEYRSLESTLFVGEGMRPSAVHSIPLQFGIVGGWPALVLWCVVFGGALALLLVRIARAPLQETFLAMGVVGALSAYLAQAVVSIDVPSILAIGWLLAGLAVALAADPGPVPVTKKDKLRDAGPPELPARTLIKAFVTSTVLVMIGGWAVLSQIHAVERARDLASPDAVAVAIADPMVPCAVRLQVARESLIGQPLAFVLPAINQAVAVDPRCPPIMNLLSVAALEARQIELASTATQRGTELDPQSVTAWELREQYFQLANNLIGAADARARVDALEEAAAARAG
;
A
#
# COMPACT_ATOMS: atom_id res chain seq x y z
N MET A 1 6.03 14.29 -58.66
CA MET A 1 4.82 13.53 -59.06
C MET A 1 3.85 13.61 -57.90
N GLY A 2 2.67 14.16 -58.14
CA GLY A 2 1.76 14.64 -57.09
C GLY A 2 0.95 13.54 -56.41
N HIS A 3 0.61 13.79 -55.14
CA HIS A 3 -0.52 13.16 -54.46
C HIS A 3 -1.65 14.19 -54.30
N PRO A 4 -2.92 13.77 -54.38
CA PRO A 4 -4.06 14.69 -54.47
C PRO A 4 -4.44 15.30 -53.11
N PRO A 5 -5.18 16.43 -53.10
CA PRO A 5 -5.74 16.97 -51.86
C PRO A 5 -6.89 16.07 -51.38
N VAL A 6 -6.83 15.65 -50.11
CA VAL A 6 -7.96 15.01 -49.44
C VAL A 6 -8.93 16.12 -49.01
N SER A 7 -10.16 16.00 -49.48
CA SER A 7 -11.28 16.91 -49.21
C SER A 7 -11.66 16.93 -47.72
N ALA A 8 -12.12 18.10 -47.29
CA ALA A 8 -12.71 18.33 -45.98
C ALA A 8 -13.97 17.46 -45.81
N GLY A 9 -13.90 16.47 -44.93
CA GLY A 9 -15.01 15.62 -44.53
C GLY A 9 -14.93 15.34 -43.03
N SER A 10 -15.91 15.85 -42.30
CA SER A 10 -16.28 15.59 -40.90
C SER A 10 -15.54 14.45 -40.18
N CYS A 11 -14.63 14.79 -39.26
CA CYS A 11 -14.23 13.90 -38.18
C CYS A 11 -15.33 13.91 -37.09
N ALA A 12 -16.08 12.82 -37.01
CA ALA A 12 -16.95 12.52 -35.87
C ALA A 12 -16.13 11.87 -34.72
N PRO A 13 -16.53 12.00 -33.44
CA PRO A 13 -15.76 11.57 -32.27
C PRO A 13 -15.49 10.05 -32.19
N THR A 14 -16.16 9.26 -33.03
CA THR A 14 -16.10 7.81 -33.06
C THR A 14 -14.87 7.25 -33.79
N ALA A 15 -14.15 8.07 -34.57
CA ALA A 15 -12.97 7.61 -35.34
C ALA A 15 -11.70 7.42 -34.48
N CYS A 16 -11.64 7.97 -33.26
CA CYS A 16 -10.46 7.87 -32.38
C CYS A 16 -10.32 6.51 -31.66
N TRP A 17 -11.36 5.68 -31.63
CA TRP A 17 -11.34 4.39 -30.92
C TRP A 17 -11.00 3.19 -31.82
N ALA A 18 -11.00 3.36 -33.14
CA ALA A 18 -10.92 2.25 -34.09
C ALA A 18 -9.49 1.89 -34.57
N SER A 19 -8.44 2.55 -34.08
CA SER A 19 -7.06 2.40 -34.57
C SER A 19 -6.02 1.90 -33.55
N LEU A 20 -6.44 1.25 -32.46
CA LEU A 20 -5.51 0.54 -31.57
C LEU A 20 -5.15 -0.86 -32.13
N PRO A 21 -3.86 -1.21 -32.33
CA PRO A 21 -3.48 -2.56 -32.76
C PRO A 21 -3.74 -3.59 -31.65
N ARG A 22 -4.27 -4.76 -32.04
CA ARG A 22 -4.61 -5.92 -31.19
C ARG A 22 -3.42 -6.72 -30.63
N SER A 23 -2.28 -6.08 -30.34
CA SER A 23 -1.10 -6.80 -29.81
C SER A 23 -0.39 -5.99 -28.73
N PHE A 24 -0.82 -6.16 -27.48
CA PHE A 24 -0.03 -5.82 -26.29
C PHE A 24 0.14 -7.08 -25.46
N SER A 25 1.16 -7.88 -25.78
CA SER A 25 1.65 -8.94 -24.90
C SER A 25 2.83 -8.41 -24.08
N SER A 26 2.74 -8.59 -22.76
CA SER A 26 3.87 -8.83 -21.84
C SER A 26 5.09 -7.89 -21.95
N SER A 27 5.02 -6.72 -21.31
CA SER A 27 6.13 -6.15 -20.50
C SER A 27 5.68 -4.81 -19.94
N GLY A 28 5.74 -4.66 -18.61
CA GLY A 28 5.36 -3.43 -17.91
C GLY A 28 6.36 -2.30 -18.16
N LEU A 29 6.12 -1.51 -19.20
CA LEU A 29 6.65 -0.16 -19.38
C LEU A 29 5.51 0.85 -19.17
N PRO A 30 5.79 2.06 -18.65
CA PRO A 30 4.74 3.06 -18.43
C PRO A 30 4.16 3.53 -19.78
N PRO A 31 2.87 3.93 -19.83
CA PRO A 31 2.29 4.43 -21.06
C PRO A 31 2.96 5.74 -21.46
N CYS A 32 3.52 5.79 -22.67
CA CYS A 32 3.84 7.05 -23.33
C CYS A 32 2.57 7.91 -23.36
N ALA A 33 2.69 9.19 -22.99
CA ALA A 33 1.57 10.12 -22.90
C ALA A 33 0.70 10.09 -24.17
N VAL A 34 -0.60 9.92 -23.99
CA VAL A 34 -1.61 10.08 -25.04
C VAL A 34 -1.52 11.53 -25.54
N PRO A 35 -1.51 11.80 -26.86
CA PRO A 35 -1.46 13.17 -27.37
C PRO A 35 -2.68 13.97 -26.86
N ARG A 36 -2.42 15.12 -26.23
CA ARG A 36 -3.46 16.11 -25.92
C ARG A 36 -3.76 16.92 -27.18
N CYS A 37 -4.99 16.83 -27.69
CA CYS A 37 -5.50 17.80 -28.64
C CYS A 37 -5.93 19.06 -27.86
N VAL A 38 -5.21 20.17 -28.04
CA VAL A 38 -5.63 21.50 -27.56
C VAL A 38 -5.96 22.32 -28.80
N ALA A 39 -7.17 22.90 -28.84
CA ALA A 39 -7.59 23.78 -29.92
C ALA A 39 -6.94 25.17 -29.75
N PRO A 40 -6.22 25.72 -30.75
CA PRO A 40 -5.83 27.13 -30.77
C PRO A 40 -6.91 28.00 -31.44
N SER A 41 -6.90 29.29 -31.12
CA SER A 41 -7.92 30.30 -31.49
C SER A 41 -7.95 30.71 -32.98
N ASP A 42 -7.21 30.06 -33.87
CA ASP A 42 -7.06 30.43 -35.28
C ASP A 42 -7.38 29.30 -36.28
N GLY A 43 -7.90 28.16 -35.81
CA GLY A 43 -8.54 27.15 -36.66
C GLY A 43 -7.62 26.31 -37.55
N SER A 44 -6.28 26.35 -37.36
CA SER A 44 -5.35 25.47 -38.07
C SER A 44 -4.80 24.37 -37.13
N TRP A 45 -5.13 23.11 -37.42
CA TRP A 45 -4.61 21.97 -36.66
C TRP A 45 -3.23 21.56 -37.20
N GLN A 46 -2.17 21.76 -36.42
CA GLN A 46 -0.84 21.19 -36.69
C GLN A 46 -0.49 20.17 -35.61
N ALA A 47 -0.03 18.98 -36.03
CA ALA A 47 0.53 17.99 -35.12
C ALA A 47 1.89 18.49 -34.59
N GLN A 48 1.96 18.90 -33.32
CA GLN A 48 3.24 19.11 -32.66
C GLN A 48 3.93 17.75 -32.48
N GLY A 49 5.08 17.58 -33.12
CA GLY A 49 5.92 16.39 -32.95
C GLY A 49 6.37 16.23 -31.50
N SER A 50 6.16 15.05 -30.94
CA SER A 50 6.69 14.65 -29.64
C SER A 50 8.23 14.73 -29.64
N PRO A 51 8.89 15.11 -28.52
CA PRO A 51 10.34 14.96 -28.43
C PRO A 51 10.74 13.48 -28.61
N PRO A 52 11.90 13.19 -29.22
CA PRO A 52 12.31 11.82 -29.47
C PRO A 52 12.51 11.08 -28.15
N CYS A 53 11.89 9.90 -28.04
CA CYS A 53 12.18 8.93 -26.98
C CYS A 53 13.65 8.53 -27.11
N SER A 54 14.51 9.06 -26.24
CA SER A 54 15.88 8.54 -26.09
C SER A 54 15.80 7.23 -25.31
N PRO A 55 16.14 6.07 -25.91
CA PRO A 55 16.27 4.85 -25.13
C PRO A 55 17.57 4.96 -24.35
N SER A 56 17.49 5.19 -23.04
CA SER A 56 18.66 5.05 -22.19
C SER A 56 19.18 3.61 -22.32
N ARG A 57 20.38 3.45 -22.90
CA ARG A 57 21.09 2.16 -23.00
C ARG A 57 21.56 1.68 -21.63
N ARG A 58 20.65 1.44 -20.69
CA ARG A 58 20.97 0.70 -19.47
C ARG A 58 20.39 -0.69 -19.60
N SER A 59 21.17 -1.70 -19.23
CA SER A 59 20.72 -3.08 -19.19
C SER A 59 19.45 -3.18 -18.34
N PRO A 60 18.45 -4.00 -18.72
CA PRO A 60 17.15 -4.06 -18.04
C PRO A 60 17.25 -4.38 -16.54
N ALA A 61 18.31 -5.07 -16.11
CA ALA A 61 18.60 -5.33 -14.70
C ALA A 61 19.00 -4.08 -13.90
N ILE A 62 19.67 -3.10 -14.53
CA ILE A 62 20.10 -1.85 -13.90
C ILE A 62 18.92 -0.88 -13.78
N THR A 63 18.03 -0.90 -14.78
CA THR A 63 16.79 -0.09 -14.78
C THR A 63 15.82 -0.47 -13.66
N PHE A 64 15.85 -1.72 -13.17
CA PHE A 64 15.01 -2.14 -12.04
C PHE A 64 15.50 -1.60 -10.69
N MET A 65 16.82 -1.47 -10.52
CA MET A 65 17.43 -1.05 -9.25
C MET A 65 17.57 0.47 -9.10
N VAL A 66 17.69 1.17 -10.23
CA VAL A 66 17.79 2.62 -10.32
C VAL A 66 16.73 3.09 -11.32
N GLY A 67 15.74 3.84 -10.83
CA GLY A 67 14.67 4.42 -11.64
C GLY A 67 15.20 5.35 -12.73
N ASP A 68 14.36 5.65 -13.72
CA ASP A 68 14.73 6.50 -14.86
C ASP A 68 15.11 7.93 -14.43
N ASP A 69 14.67 8.36 -13.24
CA ASP A 69 15.00 9.61 -12.56
C ASP A 69 16.30 9.54 -11.72
N GLY A 70 16.99 8.39 -11.72
CA GLY A 70 18.20 8.15 -10.94
C GLY A 70 17.95 7.76 -9.48
N THR A 71 16.69 7.56 -9.07
CA THR A 71 16.35 7.16 -7.70
C THR A 71 16.61 5.68 -7.44
N VAL A 72 16.97 5.32 -6.21
CA VAL A 72 17.24 3.92 -5.84
C VAL A 72 15.95 3.23 -5.38
N SER A 73 15.41 2.34 -6.23
CA SER A 73 14.25 1.47 -5.96
C SER A 73 14.60 0.02 -5.62
N ALA A 74 15.86 -0.38 -5.85
CA ALA A 74 16.39 -1.72 -5.63
C ALA A 74 15.42 -2.82 -6.12
N THR A 75 15.34 -3.98 -5.45
CA THR A 75 14.38 -5.04 -5.78
C THR A 75 13.01 -4.86 -5.12
N PHE A 76 12.77 -3.72 -4.48
CA PHE A 76 11.56 -3.47 -3.67
C PHE A 76 10.41 -2.86 -4.47
N GLY A 77 10.62 -2.52 -5.75
CA GLY A 77 9.59 -2.01 -6.66
C GLY A 77 9.13 -0.57 -6.38
N GLN A 78 9.51 0.03 -5.25
CA GLN A 78 9.23 1.44 -4.93
C GLN A 78 10.36 2.04 -4.07
N THR A 79 10.66 3.31 -4.31
CA THR A 79 11.69 4.07 -3.59
C THR A 79 11.38 4.25 -2.10
N ASN A 80 10.10 4.41 -1.73
CA ASN A 80 9.67 4.50 -0.32
C ASN A 80 10.06 3.25 0.48
N PHE A 81 9.80 2.06 -0.05
CA PHE A 81 10.12 0.79 0.61
C PHE A 81 11.64 0.61 0.73
N SER A 82 12.37 0.98 -0.33
CA SER A 82 13.83 0.93 -0.35
C SER A 82 14.46 1.84 0.70
N GLY A 83 14.05 3.11 0.71
CA GLY A 83 14.54 4.09 1.66
C GLY A 83 14.26 3.68 3.11
N ALA A 84 13.05 3.17 3.38
CA ALA A 84 12.69 2.66 4.70
C ALA A 84 13.51 1.44 5.11
N TYR A 85 13.71 0.48 4.20
CA TYR A 85 14.51 -0.71 4.46
C TYR A 85 15.97 -0.35 4.77
N PHE A 86 16.57 0.55 3.99
CA PHE A 86 17.93 1.02 4.24
C PHE A 86 18.05 1.76 5.58
N ALA A 87 17.07 2.59 5.95
CA ALA A 87 17.03 3.25 7.26
C ALA A 87 17.01 2.24 8.44
N ILE A 88 16.23 1.17 8.31
CA ILE A 88 16.18 0.06 9.28
C ILE A 88 17.56 -0.61 9.36
N CYS A 89 18.18 -0.95 8.22
CA CYS A 89 19.50 -1.57 8.18
C CYS A 89 20.61 -0.68 8.76
N THR A 90 20.56 0.64 8.54
CA THR A 90 21.54 1.59 9.09
C THR A 90 21.64 1.50 10.61
N THR A 91 20.51 1.56 11.30
CA THR A 91 20.48 1.58 12.78
C THR A 91 20.87 0.24 13.37
N LEU A 92 20.49 -0.87 12.73
CA LEU A 92 20.96 -2.21 13.10
C LEU A 92 22.48 -2.36 12.92
N ALA A 93 23.01 -1.91 11.79
CA ALA A 93 24.45 -1.94 11.49
C ALA A 93 25.26 -1.08 12.48
N LEU A 94 24.72 0.07 12.90
CA LEU A 94 25.33 0.88 13.96
C LEU A 94 25.41 0.11 15.28
N GLY A 95 24.32 -0.52 15.73
CA GLY A 95 24.35 -1.33 16.95
C GLY A 95 25.35 -2.49 16.87
N LEU A 96 25.39 -3.18 15.72
CA LEU A 96 26.34 -4.25 15.45
C LEU A 96 27.79 -3.76 15.51
N ALA A 97 28.10 -2.61 14.91
CA ALA A 97 29.44 -2.03 14.91
C ALA A 97 30.00 -1.83 16.33
N PHE A 98 29.17 -1.44 17.29
CA PHE A 98 29.60 -1.26 18.69
C PHE A 98 29.51 -2.55 19.53
N SER A 99 28.81 -3.57 19.07
CA SER A 99 28.73 -4.88 19.75
C SER A 99 29.92 -5.80 19.47
N VAL A 100 30.57 -5.65 18.31
CA VAL A 100 31.66 -6.54 17.89
C VAL A 100 33.02 -6.03 18.37
N THR A 101 33.87 -6.95 18.83
CA THR A 101 35.22 -6.64 19.32
C THR A 101 36.26 -6.58 18.22
N ARG A 102 36.09 -7.39 17.16
CA ARG A 102 37.03 -7.48 16.03
C ARG A 102 36.94 -6.21 15.17
N LEU A 103 38.07 -5.49 15.04
CA LEU A 103 38.15 -4.22 14.33
C LEU A 103 37.64 -4.31 12.89
N ALA A 104 38.00 -5.37 12.14
CA ALA A 104 37.55 -5.55 10.76
C ALA A 104 36.01 -5.57 10.65
N TRP A 105 35.33 -6.31 11.53
CA TRP A 105 33.86 -6.36 11.56
C TRP A 105 33.25 -5.04 12.03
N ARG A 106 33.90 -4.35 12.97
CA ARG A 106 33.47 -3.02 13.40
C ARG A 106 33.52 -2.00 12.26
N VAL A 107 34.62 -1.96 11.52
CA VAL A 107 34.80 -1.08 10.36
C VAL A 107 33.81 -1.46 9.25
N ALA A 108 33.63 -2.75 8.96
CA ALA A 108 32.67 -3.21 7.96
C ALA A 108 31.22 -2.80 8.30
N ASN A 109 30.80 -2.93 9.57
CA ASN A 109 29.46 -2.50 9.99
C ASN A 109 29.30 -0.98 9.96
N LEU A 110 30.32 -0.20 10.31
CA LEU A 110 30.27 1.27 10.18
C LEU A 110 30.20 1.70 8.72
N ALA A 111 31.01 1.09 7.84
CA ALA A 111 30.96 1.35 6.41
C ALA A 111 29.59 0.98 5.83
N GLY A 112 29.04 -0.17 6.23
CA GLY A 112 27.69 -0.60 5.87
C GLY A 112 26.61 0.36 6.36
N ALA A 113 26.69 0.83 7.61
CA ALA A 113 25.75 1.81 8.16
C ALA A 113 25.76 3.12 7.35
N LEU A 114 26.95 3.63 7.01
CA LEU A 114 27.12 4.83 6.18
C LEU A 114 26.58 4.61 4.77
N ALA A 115 26.85 3.46 4.16
CA ALA A 115 26.33 3.10 2.84
C ALA A 115 24.80 3.03 2.84
N PHE A 116 24.19 2.34 3.81
CA PHE A 116 22.73 2.28 3.94
C PHE A 116 22.12 3.65 4.24
N ALA A 117 22.77 4.48 5.06
CA ALA A 117 22.30 5.83 5.32
C ALA A 117 22.29 6.64 4.00
N ALA A 118 23.38 6.60 3.24
CA ALA A 118 23.46 7.25 1.93
C ALA A 118 22.36 6.74 0.99
N LEU A 119 22.14 5.42 0.90
CA LEU A 119 21.08 4.83 0.08
C LEU A 119 19.67 5.25 0.53
N ALA A 120 19.44 5.43 1.83
CA ALA A 120 18.16 5.94 2.33
C ALA A 120 17.86 7.36 1.80
N PHE A 121 18.87 8.24 1.71
CA PHE A 121 18.73 9.57 1.11
C PHE A 121 18.68 9.52 -0.42
N LEU A 122 19.51 8.70 -1.06
CA LEU A 122 19.59 8.54 -2.52
C LEU A 122 18.35 7.84 -3.11
N SER A 123 17.50 7.23 -2.27
CA SER A 123 16.19 6.74 -2.70
C SER A 123 15.29 7.88 -3.23
N GLY A 124 15.55 9.14 -2.87
CA GLY A 124 14.72 10.29 -3.25
C GLY A 124 13.35 10.30 -2.54
N ALA A 125 13.04 9.29 -1.74
CA ALA A 125 11.79 9.17 -1.01
C ALA A 125 11.91 9.78 0.40
N LEU A 126 10.97 10.65 0.76
CA LEU A 126 10.90 11.26 2.10
C LEU A 126 10.83 10.22 3.24
N GLN A 127 10.23 9.05 2.96
CA GLN A 127 10.07 7.96 3.93
C GLN A 127 11.43 7.44 4.45
N GLY A 128 12.49 7.42 3.64
CA GLY A 128 13.81 6.94 4.04
C GLY A 128 14.46 7.81 5.13
N PRO A 129 14.70 9.11 4.88
CA PRO A 129 15.24 10.04 5.87
C PRO A 129 14.39 10.13 7.15
N MET A 130 13.06 10.10 7.04
CA MET A 130 12.18 10.14 8.20
C MET A 130 12.31 8.89 9.07
N ALA A 131 12.29 7.70 8.47
CA ALA A 131 12.49 6.44 9.19
C ALA A 131 13.87 6.37 9.84
N LEU A 132 14.91 6.85 9.14
CA LEU A 132 16.28 6.89 9.66
C LEU A 132 16.37 7.83 10.87
N GLY A 133 15.77 9.02 10.78
CA GLY A 133 15.71 9.98 11.88
C GLY A 133 15.02 9.39 13.12
N ALA A 134 13.86 8.76 12.95
CA ALA A 134 13.15 8.09 14.03
C ALA A 134 14.01 6.99 14.69
N GLY A 135 14.66 6.16 13.87
CA GLY A 135 15.53 5.09 14.37
C GLY A 135 16.77 5.61 15.12
N LEU A 136 17.45 6.64 14.60
CA LEU A 136 18.61 7.24 15.25
C LEU A 136 18.24 7.94 16.57
N ILE A 137 17.11 8.64 16.61
CA ILE A 137 16.60 9.28 17.84
C ILE A 137 16.34 8.21 18.91
N MET A 138 15.68 7.11 18.54
CA MET A 138 15.36 6.04 19.49
C MET A 138 16.60 5.24 19.92
N LEU A 139 17.57 5.04 19.04
CA LEU A 139 18.88 4.47 19.39
C LEU A 139 19.62 5.37 20.40
N GLY A 140 19.65 6.68 20.14
CA GLY A 140 20.24 7.66 21.06
C GLY A 140 19.53 7.71 22.41
N PHE A 141 18.20 7.62 22.43
CA PHE A 141 17.42 7.50 23.66
C PHE A 141 17.78 6.24 24.43
N ALA A 142 17.91 5.10 23.76
CA ALA A 142 18.32 3.84 24.38
C ALA A 142 19.74 3.94 24.99
N TRP A 143 20.66 4.64 24.33
CA TRP A 143 21.99 4.93 24.88
C TRP A 143 21.94 5.77 26.16
N VAL A 144 21.08 6.78 26.21
CA VAL A 144 20.85 7.58 27.41
C VAL A 144 20.28 6.74 28.55
N LEU A 145 19.41 5.77 28.28
CA LEU A 145 18.88 4.85 29.31
C LEU A 145 19.97 3.96 29.92
N ALA A 146 20.92 3.51 29.10
CA ALA A 146 22.06 2.69 29.51
C ALA A 146 23.15 3.48 30.26
N TYR A 147 23.20 4.81 30.08
CA TYR A 147 24.18 5.68 30.73
C TYR A 147 24.01 5.71 32.26
N ARG A 148 25.12 5.57 33.00
CA ARG A 148 25.15 5.48 34.48
C ARG A 148 25.87 6.64 35.19
N GLY A 149 26.18 7.72 34.48
CA GLY A 149 26.87 8.87 35.08
C GLY A 149 25.96 9.81 35.89
N ARG A 150 26.56 10.77 36.61
CA ARG A 150 25.85 11.75 37.47
C ARG A 150 24.77 12.56 36.76
N TRP A 151 24.90 12.72 35.44
CA TRP A 151 23.98 13.49 34.59
C TRP A 151 22.80 12.68 34.05
N ARG A 152 22.66 11.40 34.42
CA ARG A 152 21.65 10.48 33.86
C ARG A 152 20.24 11.04 33.88
N ARG A 153 19.79 11.59 35.03
CA ARG A 153 18.42 12.13 35.15
C ARG A 153 18.18 13.29 34.17
N ILE A 154 19.14 14.21 34.08
CA ILE A 154 19.06 15.35 33.16
C ILE A 154 19.08 14.88 31.71
N ALA A 155 19.93 13.91 31.37
CA ALA A 155 19.98 13.34 30.02
C ALA A 155 18.65 12.66 29.64
N ILE A 156 18.06 11.84 30.53
CA ILE A 156 16.77 11.19 30.27
C ILE A 156 15.67 12.24 30.06
N THR A 157 15.56 13.23 30.95
CA THR A 157 14.57 14.30 30.81
C THR A 157 14.77 15.08 29.51
N GLY A 158 16.02 15.45 29.19
CA GLY A 158 16.36 16.13 27.93
C GLY A 158 15.96 15.31 26.70
N SER A 159 16.28 14.01 26.68
CA SER A 159 15.90 13.14 25.57
C SER A 159 14.38 12.93 25.44
N MET A 160 13.64 12.87 26.55
CA MET A 160 12.17 12.83 26.52
C MET A 160 11.57 14.11 25.93
N VAL A 161 12.14 15.28 26.30
CA VAL A 161 11.72 16.57 25.72
C VAL A 161 12.00 16.62 24.23
N VAL A 162 13.18 16.16 23.78
CA VAL A 162 13.53 16.08 22.34
C VAL A 162 12.57 15.15 21.60
N LEU A 163 12.27 13.97 22.16
CA LEU A 163 11.33 13.02 21.54
C LEU A 163 9.92 13.62 21.43
N ALA A 164 9.40 14.21 22.50
CA ALA A 164 8.10 14.86 22.51
C ALA A 164 8.04 16.02 21.50
N SER A 165 9.09 16.84 21.45
CA SER A 165 9.20 17.95 20.50
C SER A 165 9.27 17.46 19.05
N GLY A 166 10.01 16.38 18.80
CA GLY A 166 10.09 15.74 17.49
C GLY A 166 8.73 15.21 17.01
N ILE A 167 7.97 14.56 17.89
CA ILE A 167 6.60 14.10 17.60
C ILE A 167 5.70 15.30 17.26
N VAL A 168 5.74 16.37 18.06
CA VAL A 168 4.95 17.58 17.80
C VAL A 168 5.32 18.21 16.46
N VAL A 169 6.61 18.35 16.14
CA VAL A 169 7.07 18.92 14.87
C VAL A 169 6.66 18.02 13.69
N ALA A 170 6.73 16.70 13.82
CA ALA A 170 6.26 15.76 12.81
C ALA A 170 4.74 15.88 12.59
N MET A 171 3.94 15.94 13.66
CA MET A 171 2.49 16.13 13.60
C MET A 171 2.11 17.47 12.97
N LEU A 172 2.80 18.55 13.31
CA LEU A 172 2.58 19.85 12.68
C LEU A 172 2.93 19.81 11.20
N GLY A 173 4.06 19.19 10.83
CA GLY A 173 4.45 19.01 9.44
C GLY A 173 3.43 18.23 8.64
N MET A 174 2.89 17.18 9.25
CA MET A 174 1.76 16.41 8.74
C MET A 174 0.52 17.30 8.50
N LEU A 175 0.17 18.17 9.44
CA LEU A 175 -0.91 19.16 9.30
C LEU A 175 -0.57 20.35 8.39
N SER A 176 0.48 20.24 7.56
CA SER A 176 0.98 21.30 6.68
C SER A 176 1.44 22.59 7.38
N ARG A 177 1.76 22.52 8.68
CA ARG A 177 2.16 23.64 9.54
C ARG A 177 3.61 23.52 10.01
N GLY A 178 4.19 24.66 10.37
CA GLY A 178 5.55 24.72 10.94
C GLY A 178 6.66 24.40 9.92
N PRO A 179 7.89 24.14 10.40
CA PRO A 179 9.08 24.00 9.55
C PRO A 179 9.02 22.77 8.62
N LEU A 180 8.28 21.72 9.01
CA LEU A 180 8.03 20.54 8.18
C LEU A 180 6.70 20.59 7.42
N GLY A 181 6.06 21.75 7.32
CA GLY A 181 4.75 21.88 6.67
C GLY A 181 4.75 21.50 5.18
N PHE A 182 5.93 21.47 4.53
CA PHE A 182 6.05 20.99 3.15
C PHE A 182 5.69 19.50 3.02
N VAL A 183 5.89 18.70 4.08
CA VAL A 183 5.56 17.26 4.11
C VAL A 183 4.06 17.06 3.94
N GLY A 184 3.25 17.80 4.68
CA GLY A 184 1.79 17.74 4.58
C GLY A 184 1.21 18.27 3.27
N ARG A 185 1.94 19.17 2.59
CA ARG A 185 1.53 19.74 1.29
C ARG A 185 1.88 18.84 0.11
N GLU A 186 2.74 17.84 0.30
CA GLU A 186 3.04 16.86 -0.73
C GLU A 186 1.78 16.06 -1.10
N GLY A 187 1.50 15.90 -2.40
CA GLY A 187 0.29 15.22 -2.87
C GLY A 187 0.15 13.79 -2.35
N ASN A 188 1.27 13.07 -2.17
CA ASN A 188 1.28 11.73 -1.57
C ASN A 188 0.81 11.73 -0.12
N THR A 189 1.15 12.77 0.65
CA THR A 189 0.74 12.89 2.06
C THR A 189 -0.74 13.25 2.17
N GLN A 190 -1.22 14.16 1.31
CA GLN A 190 -2.66 14.49 1.22
C GLN A 190 -3.51 13.28 0.85
N TRP A 191 -3.04 12.49 -0.11
CA TRP A 191 -3.66 11.23 -0.49
C TRP A 191 -3.79 10.26 0.69
N ARG A 192 -2.72 10.12 1.49
CA ARG A 192 -2.71 9.27 2.68
C ARG A 192 -3.71 9.75 3.72
N TYR A 193 -3.87 11.07 3.95
CA TYR A 193 -4.90 11.58 4.87
C TYR A 193 -6.30 11.14 4.47
N ASN A 194 -6.61 11.28 3.18
CA ASN A 194 -7.92 10.89 2.65
C ASN A 194 -8.18 9.40 2.84
N ILE A 195 -7.18 8.55 2.63
CA ILE A 195 -7.34 7.11 2.80
C ILE A 195 -7.38 6.72 4.29
N TRP A 196 -6.62 7.39 5.16
CA TRP A 196 -6.65 7.13 6.59
C TRP A 196 -7.98 7.52 7.22
N SER A 197 -8.56 8.66 6.84
CA SER A 197 -9.89 9.04 7.34
C SER A 197 -10.93 7.99 6.96
N GLN A 198 -10.93 7.53 5.72
CA GLN A 198 -11.78 6.44 5.23
C GLN A 198 -11.52 5.14 5.99
N GLY A 199 -10.25 4.84 6.28
CA GLY A 199 -9.87 3.69 7.09
C GLY A 199 -10.42 3.73 8.50
N TRP A 200 -10.42 4.90 9.14
CA TRP A 200 -11.02 5.10 10.46
C TRP A 200 -12.54 4.94 10.43
N GLU A 201 -13.21 5.44 9.39
CA GLU A 201 -14.66 5.24 9.21
C GLU A 201 -15.02 3.77 9.03
N VAL A 202 -14.25 3.03 8.21
CA VAL A 202 -14.43 1.57 8.04
C VAL A 202 -14.23 0.84 9.38
N LEU A 203 -13.19 1.18 10.15
CA LEU A 203 -12.97 0.58 11.47
C LEU A 203 -14.11 0.93 12.45
N ALA A 204 -14.62 2.16 12.41
CA ALA A 204 -15.75 2.57 13.25
C ALA A 204 -17.04 1.81 12.91
N ALA A 205 -17.27 1.53 11.63
CA ALA A 205 -18.41 0.74 11.16
C ALA A 205 -18.26 -0.77 11.45
N HIS A 206 -17.03 -1.28 11.46
CA HIS A 206 -16.73 -2.71 11.68
C HIS A 206 -15.75 -2.95 12.85
N PRO A 207 -16.10 -2.53 14.08
CA PRO A 207 -15.14 -2.36 15.18
C PRO A 207 -14.61 -3.67 15.77
N VAL A 208 -15.34 -4.78 15.65
CA VAL A 208 -14.97 -6.04 16.34
C VAL A 208 -14.22 -7.00 15.43
N LEU A 209 -14.80 -7.32 14.27
CA LEU A 209 -14.24 -8.32 13.35
C LEU A 209 -13.57 -7.69 12.12
N GLY A 210 -13.69 -6.37 11.94
CA GLY A 210 -13.26 -5.71 10.72
C GLY A 210 -14.00 -6.21 9.48
N ILE A 211 -13.41 -5.96 8.32
CA ILE A 211 -13.94 -6.32 7.00
C ILE A 211 -13.20 -7.51 6.34
N GLY A 212 -12.23 -8.08 7.04
CA GLY A 212 -11.41 -9.19 6.56
C GLY A 212 -10.29 -8.81 5.59
N PRO A 213 -9.29 -9.70 5.38
CA PRO A 213 -8.11 -9.42 4.56
C PRO A 213 -8.47 -9.15 3.09
N GLY A 214 -7.81 -8.18 2.47
CA GLY A 214 -8.00 -7.88 1.04
C GLY A 214 -9.35 -7.24 0.69
N SER A 215 -10.19 -6.91 1.69
CA SER A 215 -11.52 -6.33 1.45
C SER A 215 -11.53 -4.81 1.33
N PHE A 216 -10.44 -4.10 1.67
CA PHE A 216 -10.45 -2.64 1.78
C PHE A 216 -10.97 -1.95 0.52
N ALA A 217 -10.51 -2.34 -0.68
CA ALA A 217 -10.99 -1.77 -1.95
C ALA A 217 -12.50 -1.96 -2.20
N ARG A 218 -13.16 -2.95 -1.57
CA ARG A 218 -14.61 -3.21 -1.67
C ARG A 218 -15.46 -2.36 -0.73
N TYR A 219 -14.87 -1.86 0.35
CA TYR A 219 -15.55 -1.02 1.32
C TYR A 219 -15.23 0.46 1.09
N LEU A 220 -14.04 0.77 0.58
CA LEU A 220 -13.56 2.14 0.41
C LEU A 220 -14.55 3.07 -0.29
N SER A 221 -15.18 2.60 -1.37
CA SER A 221 -16.13 3.41 -2.16
C SER A 221 -17.33 3.91 -1.36
N GLU A 222 -17.75 3.19 -0.32
CA GLU A 222 -18.87 3.58 0.54
C GLU A 222 -18.48 4.70 1.51
N TYR A 223 -17.22 4.70 1.96
CA TYR A 223 -16.70 5.62 2.98
C TYR A 223 -15.87 6.77 2.40
N ARG A 224 -15.61 6.79 1.08
CA ARG A 224 -14.79 7.86 0.49
C ARG A 224 -15.51 9.20 0.49
N SER A 225 -14.77 10.24 0.86
CA SER A 225 -15.25 11.62 0.76
C SER A 225 -15.32 12.07 -0.70
N LEU A 226 -16.15 13.08 -0.95
CA LEU A 226 -16.17 13.78 -2.24
C LEU A 226 -14.77 14.32 -2.56
N GLU A 227 -14.09 14.94 -1.58
CA GLU A 227 -12.72 15.45 -1.75
C GLU A 227 -11.73 14.36 -2.20
N SER A 228 -11.82 13.15 -1.64
CA SER A 228 -10.97 12.04 -2.08
C SER A 228 -11.27 11.68 -3.53
N THR A 229 -12.54 11.53 -3.88
CA THR A 229 -12.96 11.18 -5.25
C THR A 229 -12.51 12.23 -6.27
N LEU A 230 -12.58 13.51 -5.89
CA LEU A 230 -12.10 14.62 -6.72
C LEU A 230 -10.56 14.66 -6.84
N PHE A 231 -9.82 14.12 -5.85
CA PHE A 231 -8.36 14.14 -5.88
C PHE A 231 -7.79 13.03 -6.77
N VAL A 232 -8.39 11.83 -6.74
CA VAL A 232 -7.86 10.63 -7.42
C VAL A 232 -8.72 10.06 -8.54
N GLY A 233 -9.94 10.57 -8.69
CA GLY A 233 -10.94 10.05 -9.60
C GLY A 233 -11.73 8.88 -9.03
N GLU A 234 -12.93 8.65 -9.59
CA GLU A 234 -13.84 7.62 -9.11
C GLU A 234 -13.35 6.18 -9.35
N GLY A 235 -12.44 5.99 -10.30
CA GLY A 235 -11.87 4.68 -10.65
C GLY A 235 -10.80 4.19 -9.69
N MET A 236 -10.12 5.08 -8.94
CA MET A 236 -9.03 4.69 -8.06
C MET A 236 -9.58 4.10 -6.75
N ARG A 237 -9.28 2.82 -6.50
CA ARG A 237 -9.64 2.10 -5.26
C ARG A 237 -8.40 1.38 -4.71
N PRO A 238 -7.60 2.02 -3.83
CA PRO A 238 -6.46 1.36 -3.21
C PRO A 238 -6.88 0.11 -2.44
N SER A 239 -6.06 -0.94 -2.54
CA SER A 239 -6.25 -2.22 -1.84
C SER A 239 -5.80 -2.19 -0.38
N ALA A 240 -5.11 -1.12 0.05
CA ALA A 240 -4.60 -0.97 1.40
C ALA A 240 -4.63 0.49 1.89
N VAL A 241 -4.77 0.67 3.19
CA VAL A 241 -4.96 1.98 3.85
C VAL A 241 -3.66 2.78 4.00
N HIS A 242 -2.52 2.28 3.55
CA HIS A 242 -1.22 2.98 3.67
C HIS A 242 -0.82 3.33 5.11
N SER A 243 -1.23 2.48 6.05
CA SER A 243 -0.79 2.44 7.43
C SER A 243 -0.97 1.01 7.93
N ILE A 244 0.12 0.31 8.23
CA ILE A 244 0.11 -1.08 8.71
C ILE A 244 -0.78 -1.25 9.96
N PRO A 245 -0.63 -0.48 11.05
CA PRO A 245 -1.49 -0.65 12.22
C PRO A 245 -2.97 -0.46 11.89
N LEU A 246 -3.31 0.59 11.14
CA LEU A 246 -4.70 0.84 10.74
C LEU A 246 -5.21 -0.26 9.81
N GLN A 247 -4.36 -0.85 8.96
CA GLN A 247 -4.72 -1.98 8.12
C GLN A 247 -5.12 -3.21 8.96
N PHE A 248 -4.37 -3.50 10.03
CA PHE A 248 -4.76 -4.54 10.99
C PHE A 248 -6.10 -4.22 11.64
N GLY A 249 -6.32 -2.95 12.02
CA GLY A 249 -7.60 -2.48 12.55
C GLY A 249 -8.76 -2.70 11.57
N ILE A 250 -8.64 -2.26 10.33
CA ILE A 250 -9.69 -2.41 9.32
C ILE A 250 -10.00 -3.89 9.04
N VAL A 251 -8.96 -4.72 8.98
CA VAL A 251 -9.11 -6.14 8.61
C VAL A 251 -9.68 -6.97 9.76
N GLY A 252 -9.31 -6.70 11.01
CA GLY A 252 -9.67 -7.54 12.16
C GLY A 252 -10.25 -6.78 13.37
N GLY A 253 -10.71 -5.55 13.16
CA GLY A 253 -11.27 -4.67 14.19
C GLY A 253 -10.25 -4.11 15.17
N TRP A 254 -10.75 -3.42 16.20
CA TRP A 254 -9.97 -2.97 17.35
C TRP A 254 -9.15 -4.08 18.00
N PRO A 255 -9.64 -5.34 18.15
CA PRO A 255 -8.82 -6.42 18.70
C PRO A 255 -7.52 -6.65 17.93
N ALA A 256 -7.56 -6.63 16.60
CA ALA A 256 -6.36 -6.82 15.78
C ALA A 256 -5.40 -5.62 15.85
N LEU A 257 -5.92 -4.39 15.85
CA LEU A 257 -5.10 -3.19 16.05
C LEU A 257 -4.41 -3.19 17.42
N VAL A 258 -5.14 -3.51 18.49
CA VAL A 258 -4.59 -3.60 19.85
C VAL A 258 -3.54 -4.70 19.91
N LEU A 259 -3.78 -5.86 19.32
CA LEU A 259 -2.81 -6.95 19.27
C LEU A 259 -1.51 -6.52 18.57
N TRP A 260 -1.62 -5.84 17.43
CA TRP A 260 -0.45 -5.31 16.72
C TRP A 260 0.36 -4.35 17.60
N CYS A 261 -0.33 -3.40 18.27
CA CYS A 261 0.30 -2.46 19.20
C CYS A 261 0.97 -3.16 20.39
N VAL A 262 0.33 -4.20 20.95
CA VAL A 262 0.88 -4.99 22.06
C VAL A 262 2.13 -5.76 21.62
N VAL A 263 2.12 -6.38 20.45
CA VAL A 263 3.27 -7.16 19.96
C VAL A 263 4.47 -6.25 19.72
N PHE A 264 4.32 -5.22 18.88
CA PHE A 264 5.45 -4.38 18.51
C PHE A 264 5.84 -3.38 19.61
N GLY A 265 4.84 -2.74 20.23
CA GLY A 265 5.07 -1.82 21.35
C GLY A 265 5.58 -2.54 22.59
N GLY A 266 5.05 -3.74 22.88
CA GLY A 266 5.53 -4.60 23.96
C GLY A 266 6.96 -5.07 23.74
N ALA A 267 7.31 -5.54 22.54
CA ALA A 267 8.68 -5.93 22.21
C ALA A 267 9.68 -4.78 22.40
N LEU A 268 9.32 -3.57 21.93
CA LEU A 268 10.11 -2.36 22.13
C LEU A 268 10.26 -2.01 23.61
N ALA A 269 9.15 -2.03 24.37
CA ALA A 269 9.14 -1.72 25.80
C ALA A 269 9.99 -2.70 26.63
N LEU A 270 9.86 -4.01 26.39
CA LEU A 270 10.65 -5.04 27.05
C LEU A 270 12.15 -4.82 26.83
N LEU A 271 12.55 -4.53 25.59
CA LEU A 271 13.94 -4.27 25.25
C LEU A 271 14.48 -2.99 25.90
N LEU A 272 13.70 -1.91 25.92
CA LEU A 272 14.07 -0.66 26.61
C LEU A 272 14.25 -0.88 28.12
N VAL A 273 13.37 -1.68 28.75
CA VAL A 273 13.51 -2.05 30.18
C VAL A 273 14.80 -2.83 30.43
N ARG A 274 15.14 -3.79 29.55
CA ARG A 274 16.41 -4.52 29.62
C ARG A 274 17.61 -3.57 29.52
N ILE A 275 17.61 -2.64 28.57
CA ILE A 275 18.68 -1.66 28.36
C ILE A 275 18.85 -0.75 29.59
N ALA A 276 17.76 -0.30 30.19
CA ALA A 276 17.81 0.57 31.37
C ALA A 276 18.48 -0.09 32.59
N ARG A 277 18.46 -1.43 32.66
CA ARG A 277 18.96 -2.24 33.79
C ARG A 277 20.35 -2.84 33.54
N ALA A 278 20.72 -3.11 32.29
CA ALA A 278 21.98 -3.74 31.94
C ALA A 278 23.20 -2.79 31.87
N PRO A 279 24.44 -3.32 31.93
CA PRO A 279 25.64 -2.51 31.70
C PRO A 279 25.77 -2.11 30.23
N LEU A 280 26.28 -0.90 29.98
CA LEU A 280 26.35 -0.30 28.64
C LEU A 280 26.98 -1.22 27.58
N GLN A 281 28.06 -1.92 27.95
CA GLN A 281 28.84 -2.78 27.05
C GLN A 281 28.03 -3.93 26.46
N GLU A 282 26.99 -4.40 27.17
CA GLU A 282 26.12 -5.49 26.73
C GLU A 282 24.90 -5.00 25.93
N THR A 283 24.69 -3.69 25.86
CA THR A 283 23.45 -3.11 25.30
C THR A 283 23.59 -2.64 23.85
N PHE A 284 24.79 -2.68 23.25
CA PHE A 284 25.02 -2.10 21.92
C PHE A 284 24.13 -2.69 20.82
N LEU A 285 24.03 -4.02 20.76
CA LEU A 285 23.12 -4.69 19.81
C LEU A 285 21.65 -4.35 20.12
N ALA A 286 21.26 -4.40 21.40
CA ALA A 286 19.91 -4.06 21.84
C ALA A 286 19.52 -2.62 21.45
N MET A 287 20.44 -1.66 21.57
CA MET A 287 20.23 -0.27 21.13
C MET A 287 20.06 -0.17 19.61
N GLY A 288 20.84 -0.94 18.83
CA GLY A 288 20.65 -1.05 17.38
C GLY A 288 19.28 -1.61 16.99
N VAL A 289 18.83 -2.64 17.70
CA VAL A 289 17.51 -3.25 17.50
C VAL A 289 16.38 -2.28 17.89
N VAL A 290 16.52 -1.52 18.98
CA VAL A 290 15.59 -0.43 19.32
C VAL A 290 15.50 0.58 18.17
N GLY A 291 16.64 1.01 17.63
CA GLY A 291 16.67 1.94 16.49
C GLY A 291 16.00 1.35 15.25
N ALA A 292 16.33 0.11 14.90
CA ALA A 292 15.80 -0.56 13.72
C ALA A 292 14.30 -0.82 13.83
N LEU A 293 13.83 -1.30 14.98
CA LEU A 293 12.41 -1.50 15.26
C LEU A 293 11.65 -0.18 15.25
N SER A 294 12.24 0.90 15.76
CA SER A 294 11.62 2.23 15.72
C SER A 294 11.56 2.82 14.32
N ALA A 295 12.58 2.59 13.47
CA ALA A 295 12.54 2.95 12.06
C ALA A 295 11.45 2.16 11.31
N TYR A 296 11.30 0.86 11.60
CA TYR A 296 10.21 0.04 11.09
C TYR A 296 8.83 0.56 11.56
N LEU A 297 8.69 0.95 12.83
CA LEU A 297 7.44 1.48 13.34
C LEU A 297 7.08 2.83 12.73
N ALA A 298 8.05 3.73 12.58
CA ALA A 298 7.86 5.02 11.96
C ALA A 298 7.38 4.88 10.51
N GLN A 299 7.99 3.99 9.73
CA GLN A 299 7.54 3.72 8.37
C GLN A 299 6.19 2.98 8.35
N ALA A 300 5.93 2.09 9.31
CA ALA A 300 4.71 1.28 9.36
C ALA A 300 3.44 2.14 9.50
N VAL A 301 3.53 3.24 10.25
CA VAL A 301 2.43 4.20 10.42
C VAL A 301 2.05 4.86 9.09
N VAL A 302 3.00 5.00 8.17
CA VAL A 302 2.85 5.74 6.91
C VAL A 302 3.17 4.88 5.69
N SER A 303 3.00 3.57 5.73
CA SER A 303 3.28 2.70 4.59
C SER A 303 2.42 1.45 4.59
N ILE A 304 2.55 0.65 3.54
CA ILE A 304 1.97 -0.68 3.43
C ILE A 304 3.05 -1.74 3.65
N ASP A 305 2.63 -2.93 4.05
CA ASP A 305 3.53 -4.07 4.08
C ASP A 305 3.82 -4.58 2.66
N VAL A 306 5.11 -4.69 2.36
CA VAL A 306 5.64 -5.53 1.29
C VAL A 306 6.46 -6.65 1.93
N PRO A 307 6.64 -7.82 1.28
CA PRO A 307 7.25 -8.99 1.91
C PRO A 307 8.57 -8.70 2.64
N SER A 308 9.42 -7.83 2.09
CA SER A 308 10.70 -7.44 2.71
C SER A 308 10.55 -6.62 3.99
N ILE A 309 9.65 -5.64 3.99
CA ILE A 309 9.36 -4.77 5.15
C ILE A 309 8.65 -5.56 6.24
N LEU A 310 7.68 -6.39 5.85
CA LEU A 310 6.99 -7.30 6.76
C LEU A 310 7.99 -8.24 7.44
N ALA A 311 8.83 -8.92 6.66
CA ALA A 311 9.80 -9.88 7.19
C ALA A 311 10.77 -9.23 8.18
N ILE A 312 11.38 -8.10 7.83
CA ILE A 312 12.35 -7.44 8.73
C ILE A 312 11.67 -6.91 10.00
N GLY A 313 10.43 -6.41 9.92
CA GLY A 313 9.66 -5.97 11.09
C GLY A 313 9.45 -7.09 12.11
N TRP A 314 8.94 -8.24 11.65
CA TRP A 314 8.72 -9.40 12.52
C TRP A 314 10.02 -10.01 13.06
N LEU A 315 11.08 -10.04 12.24
CA LEU A 315 12.41 -10.47 12.69
C LEU A 315 12.94 -9.56 13.80
N LEU A 316 12.78 -8.24 13.67
CA LEU A 316 13.22 -7.27 14.69
C LEU A 316 12.39 -7.36 15.97
N ALA A 317 11.07 -7.56 15.87
CA ALA A 317 10.23 -7.78 17.03
C ALA A 317 10.62 -9.06 17.80
N GLY A 318 10.86 -10.16 17.09
CA GLY A 318 11.36 -11.41 17.68
C GLY A 318 12.74 -11.25 18.32
N LEU A 319 13.66 -10.57 17.63
CA LEU A 319 15.00 -10.29 18.16
C LEU A 319 14.94 -9.39 19.40
N ALA A 320 14.03 -8.41 19.43
CA ALA A 320 13.83 -7.56 20.59
C ALA A 320 13.35 -8.35 21.81
N VAL A 321 12.40 -9.27 21.65
CA VAL A 321 11.96 -10.17 22.72
C VAL A 321 13.09 -11.09 23.18
N ALA A 322 13.85 -11.66 22.25
CA ALA A 322 14.97 -12.55 22.58
C ALA A 322 16.08 -11.83 23.37
N LEU A 323 16.48 -10.63 22.93
CA LEU A 323 17.48 -9.82 23.64
C LEU A 323 16.99 -9.29 24.99
N ALA A 324 15.69 -9.02 25.11
CA ALA A 324 15.09 -8.63 26.38
C ALA A 324 15.10 -9.77 27.41
N ALA A 325 14.94 -11.01 26.95
CA ALA A 325 14.94 -12.21 27.78
C ALA A 325 16.34 -12.74 28.12
N ASP A 326 17.39 -12.27 27.42
CA ASP A 326 18.77 -12.71 27.67
C ASP A 326 19.22 -12.30 29.10
N PRO A 327 19.52 -13.28 29.99
CA PRO A 327 19.94 -13.03 31.36
C PRO A 327 21.27 -12.24 31.45
N GLY A 328 21.98 -12.05 30.35
CA GLY A 328 23.31 -11.46 30.33
C GLY A 328 24.37 -12.46 30.78
N PRO A 329 25.67 -12.14 30.61
CA PRO A 329 26.75 -13.00 31.05
C PRO A 329 26.74 -13.09 32.58
N VAL A 330 26.44 -14.28 33.11
CA VAL A 330 26.67 -14.62 34.52
C VAL A 330 28.17 -14.44 34.81
N PRO A 331 28.58 -13.77 35.90
CA PRO A 331 29.98 -13.68 36.26
C PRO A 331 30.50 -15.07 36.58
N VAL A 332 31.16 -15.70 35.61
CA VAL A 332 31.76 -17.03 35.72
C VAL A 332 32.90 -16.93 36.74
N THR A 333 32.72 -17.49 37.93
CA THR A 333 33.82 -17.64 38.88
C THR A 333 34.80 -18.68 38.32
N LYS A 334 36.10 -18.58 38.63
CA LYS A 334 37.13 -19.50 38.11
C LYS A 334 36.82 -21.00 38.36
N LYS A 335 35.90 -21.34 39.27
CA LYS A 335 35.42 -22.72 39.52
C LYS A 335 34.37 -23.21 38.52
N ASP A 336 33.66 -22.32 37.84
CA ASP A 336 32.61 -22.67 36.88
C ASP A 336 33.16 -23.03 35.49
N LYS A 337 34.46 -22.78 35.24
CA LYS A 337 35.18 -23.23 34.03
C LYS A 337 35.29 -24.76 33.89
N LEU A 338 34.80 -25.53 34.85
CA LEU A 338 34.76 -27.01 34.76
C LEU A 338 33.34 -27.59 34.60
N ARG A 339 32.28 -26.78 34.66
CA ARG A 339 30.93 -27.23 34.30
C ARG A 339 30.50 -26.44 33.09
N ASP A 340 30.75 -27.02 31.92
CA ASP A 340 30.11 -26.64 30.67
C ASP A 340 28.60 -26.51 30.90
N ALA A 341 28.15 -25.28 31.15
CA ALA A 341 26.77 -24.91 30.92
C ALA A 341 26.65 -24.80 29.39
N GLY A 342 26.40 -25.94 28.76
CA GLY A 342 26.00 -26.00 27.37
C GLY A 342 24.81 -25.06 27.13
N PRO A 343 24.60 -24.61 25.88
CA PRO A 343 23.44 -23.78 25.55
C PRO A 343 22.17 -24.45 26.10
N PRO A 344 21.20 -23.69 26.62
CA PRO A 344 19.96 -24.28 27.11
C PRO A 344 19.32 -25.09 25.99
N GLU A 345 19.42 -26.42 26.07
CA GLU A 345 18.81 -27.31 25.10
C GLU A 345 17.29 -27.21 25.29
N LEU A 346 16.64 -26.46 24.41
CA LEU A 346 15.20 -26.56 24.26
C LEU A 346 14.87 -28.04 24.03
N PRO A 347 13.91 -28.62 24.76
CA PRO A 347 13.59 -30.03 24.60
C PRO A 347 13.32 -30.31 23.12
N ALA A 348 13.89 -31.38 22.56
CA ALA A 348 13.70 -31.72 21.15
C ALA A 348 12.22 -31.72 20.74
N ARG A 349 11.32 -32.08 21.68
CA ARG A 349 9.86 -31.99 21.51
C ARG A 349 9.34 -30.58 21.25
N THR A 350 9.89 -29.56 21.88
CA THR A 350 9.54 -28.14 21.67
C THR A 350 10.02 -27.66 20.32
N LEU A 351 11.24 -28.01 19.91
CA LEU A 351 11.77 -27.70 18.59
C LEU A 351 10.97 -28.38 17.47
N ILE A 352 10.65 -29.67 17.64
CA ILE A 352 9.81 -30.42 16.69
C ILE A 352 8.42 -29.79 16.59
N LYS A 353 7.79 -29.43 17.71
CA LYS A 353 6.48 -28.75 17.69
C LYS A 353 6.55 -27.40 16.97
N ALA A 354 7.52 -26.56 17.32
CA ALA A 354 7.68 -25.25 16.68
C ALA A 354 7.92 -25.39 15.17
N PHE A 355 8.77 -26.35 14.77
CA PHE A 355 9.03 -26.66 13.36
C PHE A 355 7.77 -27.13 12.64
N VAL A 356 7.09 -28.16 13.16
CA VAL A 356 5.87 -28.70 12.54
C VAL A 356 4.78 -27.63 12.44
N THR A 357 4.54 -26.85 13.49
CA THR A 357 3.56 -25.76 13.46
C THR A 357 3.93 -24.71 12.42
N SER A 358 5.20 -24.31 12.35
CA SER A 358 5.67 -23.32 11.36
C SER A 358 5.53 -23.85 9.94
N THR A 359 5.92 -25.11 9.68
CA THR A 359 5.77 -25.76 8.37
C THR A 359 4.31 -25.83 7.96
N VAL A 360 3.41 -26.23 8.85
CA VAL A 360 1.97 -26.29 8.54
C VAL A 360 1.42 -24.91 8.20
N LEU A 361 1.75 -23.88 8.98
CA LEU A 361 1.32 -22.50 8.70
C LEU A 361 1.86 -21.97 7.36
N VAL A 362 3.14 -22.24 7.05
CA VAL A 362 3.74 -21.88 5.76
C VAL A 362 3.09 -22.63 4.61
N MET A 363 2.76 -23.92 4.78
CA MET A 363 2.08 -24.71 3.74
C MET A 363 0.66 -24.19 3.48
N ILE A 364 -0.09 -23.87 4.53
CA ILE A 364 -1.44 -23.30 4.41
C ILE A 364 -1.37 -21.92 3.72
N GLY A 365 -0.48 -21.05 4.18
CA GLY A 365 -0.29 -19.72 3.57
C GLY A 365 0.20 -19.80 2.12
N GLY A 366 1.15 -20.70 1.84
CA GLY A 366 1.66 -20.94 0.50
C GLY A 366 0.60 -21.48 -0.46
N TRP A 367 -0.21 -22.45 0.00
CA TRP A 367 -1.34 -22.97 -0.79
C TRP A 367 -2.36 -21.88 -1.12
N ALA A 368 -2.73 -21.05 -0.14
CA ALA A 368 -3.66 -19.94 -0.36
C ALA A 368 -3.13 -18.95 -1.41
N VAL A 369 -1.87 -18.52 -1.29
CA VAL A 369 -1.26 -17.59 -2.26
C VAL A 369 -1.17 -18.20 -3.66
N LEU A 370 -0.68 -19.45 -3.77
CA LEU A 370 -0.55 -20.13 -5.06
C LEU A 370 -1.92 -20.35 -5.72
N SER A 371 -2.95 -20.69 -4.94
CA SER A 371 -4.31 -20.85 -5.47
C SER A 371 -4.86 -19.54 -6.06
N GLN A 372 -4.57 -18.40 -5.42
CA GLN A 372 -4.97 -17.09 -5.92
C GLN A 372 -4.18 -16.69 -7.17
N ILE A 373 -2.86 -16.92 -7.21
CA ILE A 373 -2.03 -16.66 -8.41
C ILE A 373 -2.57 -17.49 -9.59
N HIS A 374 -2.81 -18.78 -9.37
CA HIS A 374 -3.31 -19.68 -10.40
C HIS A 374 -4.72 -19.29 -10.88
N ALA A 375 -5.59 -18.77 -10.01
CA ALA A 375 -6.89 -18.23 -10.41
C ALA A 375 -6.75 -16.98 -11.30
N VAL A 376 -5.84 -16.06 -10.94
CA VAL A 376 -5.58 -14.84 -11.72
C VAL A 376 -4.96 -15.16 -13.08
N GLU A 377 -4.02 -16.10 -13.14
CA GLU A 377 -3.41 -16.53 -14.40
C GLU A 377 -4.44 -17.18 -15.33
N ARG A 378 -5.26 -18.10 -14.82
CA ARG A 378 -6.36 -18.71 -15.58
C ARG A 378 -7.35 -17.66 -16.08
N ALA A 379 -7.65 -16.65 -15.28
CA ALA A 379 -8.56 -15.56 -15.66
C ALA A 379 -7.97 -14.64 -16.76
N ARG A 380 -6.65 -14.64 -16.97
CA ARG A 380 -5.98 -13.82 -18.00
C ARG A 380 -5.76 -14.56 -19.32
N ASP A 381 -5.82 -15.89 -19.31
CA ASP A 381 -5.54 -16.75 -20.48
C ASP A 381 -6.84 -17.37 -21.02
N LEU A 382 -7.77 -16.52 -21.46
CA LEU A 382 -9.12 -16.93 -21.84
C LEU A 382 -9.28 -16.98 -23.37
N ALA A 383 -9.37 -18.21 -23.90
CA ALA A 383 -9.56 -18.47 -25.33
C ALA A 383 -11.02 -18.80 -25.72
N SER A 384 -11.93 -18.96 -24.76
CA SER A 384 -13.34 -19.34 -25.02
C SER A 384 -14.35 -18.67 -24.08
N PRO A 385 -15.62 -18.50 -24.51
CA PRO A 385 -16.69 -17.94 -23.67
C PRO A 385 -16.97 -18.71 -22.37
N ASP A 386 -16.80 -20.03 -22.37
CA ASP A 386 -16.98 -20.86 -21.18
C ASP A 386 -15.88 -20.60 -20.13
N ALA A 387 -14.65 -20.38 -20.59
CA ALA A 387 -13.55 -20.04 -19.71
C ALA A 387 -13.77 -18.67 -19.03
N VAL A 388 -14.39 -17.72 -19.75
CA VAL A 388 -14.79 -16.41 -19.22
C VAL A 388 -15.82 -16.55 -18.10
N ALA A 389 -16.86 -17.38 -18.31
CA ALA A 389 -17.86 -17.64 -17.28
C ALA A 389 -17.23 -18.27 -16.01
N VAL A 390 -16.31 -19.22 -16.19
CA VAL A 390 -15.57 -19.85 -15.07
C VAL A 390 -14.70 -18.84 -14.32
N ALA A 391 -13.95 -18.00 -15.03
CA ALA A 391 -13.09 -16.98 -14.42
C ALA A 391 -13.90 -15.92 -13.66
N ILE A 392 -15.04 -15.51 -14.20
CA ILE A 392 -15.94 -14.55 -13.55
C ILE A 392 -16.58 -15.16 -12.30
N ALA A 393 -16.90 -16.45 -12.32
CA ALA A 393 -17.48 -17.18 -11.20
C ALA A 393 -16.47 -17.62 -10.13
N ASP A 394 -15.17 -17.50 -10.36
CA ASP A 394 -14.14 -17.91 -9.39
C ASP A 394 -14.03 -16.85 -8.27
N PRO A 395 -14.31 -17.21 -6.99
CA PRO A 395 -14.24 -16.28 -5.86
C PRO A 395 -12.81 -15.78 -5.57
N MET A 396 -11.79 -16.49 -6.04
CA MET A 396 -10.38 -16.12 -5.87
C MET A 396 -9.94 -15.03 -6.85
N VAL A 397 -10.73 -14.73 -7.88
CA VAL A 397 -10.45 -13.66 -8.83
C VAL A 397 -10.83 -12.30 -8.21
N PRO A 398 -9.89 -11.34 -8.09
CA PRO A 398 -10.19 -10.02 -7.54
C PRO A 398 -11.19 -9.23 -8.41
N CYS A 399 -12.00 -8.38 -7.79
CA CYS A 399 -12.97 -7.50 -8.45
C CYS A 399 -12.42 -6.76 -9.68
N ALA A 400 -11.20 -6.20 -9.60
CA ALA A 400 -10.57 -5.51 -10.72
C ALA A 400 -10.26 -6.43 -11.92
N VAL A 401 -9.77 -7.64 -11.66
CA VAL A 401 -9.49 -8.64 -12.70
C VAL A 401 -10.80 -9.17 -13.28
N ARG A 402 -11.80 -9.43 -12.44
CA ARG A 402 -13.14 -9.85 -12.88
C ARG A 402 -13.79 -8.81 -13.80
N LEU A 403 -13.68 -7.53 -13.46
CA LEU A 403 -14.16 -6.42 -14.30
C LEU A 403 -13.43 -6.37 -15.63
N GLN A 404 -12.11 -6.49 -15.61
CA GLN A 404 -11.30 -6.48 -16.83
C GLN A 404 -11.74 -7.61 -17.78
N VAL A 405 -11.80 -8.85 -17.26
CA VAL A 405 -12.24 -10.03 -18.02
C VAL A 405 -13.67 -9.84 -18.56
N ALA A 406 -14.59 -9.39 -17.71
CA ALA A 406 -15.98 -9.15 -18.12
C ALA A 406 -16.07 -8.12 -19.24
N ARG A 407 -15.34 -6.99 -19.14
CA ARG A 407 -15.34 -5.96 -20.19
C ARG A 407 -14.72 -6.48 -21.48
N GLU A 408 -13.55 -7.09 -21.42
CA GLU A 408 -12.82 -7.52 -22.62
C GLU A 408 -13.54 -8.64 -23.38
N SER A 409 -14.21 -9.54 -22.66
CA SER A 409 -14.79 -10.75 -23.25
C SER A 409 -16.27 -10.64 -23.61
N LEU A 410 -17.00 -9.68 -23.03
CA LEU A 410 -18.42 -9.51 -23.28
C LEU A 410 -18.72 -8.43 -24.35
N ILE A 411 -17.73 -7.60 -24.72
CA ILE A 411 -17.87 -6.64 -25.82
C ILE A 411 -18.18 -7.38 -27.13
N GLY A 412 -19.33 -7.07 -27.74
CA GLY A 412 -19.77 -7.65 -29.01
C GLY A 412 -20.53 -8.98 -28.87
N GLN A 413 -20.74 -9.49 -27.66
CA GLN A 413 -21.56 -10.67 -27.41
C GLN A 413 -23.06 -10.33 -27.31
N PRO A 414 -23.98 -11.27 -27.62
CA PRO A 414 -25.41 -11.06 -27.44
C PRO A 414 -25.77 -10.85 -25.98
N LEU A 415 -26.67 -9.91 -25.71
CA LEU A 415 -27.09 -9.55 -24.35
C LEU A 415 -27.65 -10.74 -23.53
N ALA A 416 -28.25 -11.71 -24.22
CA ALA A 416 -28.73 -12.97 -23.61
C ALA A 416 -27.61 -13.80 -22.96
N PHE A 417 -26.36 -13.67 -23.42
CA PHE A 417 -25.19 -14.31 -22.82
C PHE A 417 -24.52 -13.40 -21.78
N VAL A 418 -24.43 -12.11 -22.07
CA VAL A 418 -23.76 -11.10 -21.24
C VAL A 418 -24.43 -10.95 -19.87
N LEU A 419 -25.76 -10.83 -19.83
CA LEU A 419 -26.49 -10.52 -18.60
C LEU A 419 -26.40 -11.63 -17.54
N PRO A 420 -26.62 -12.94 -17.86
CA PRO A 420 -26.44 -14.01 -16.88
C PRO A 420 -25.00 -14.10 -16.34
N ALA A 421 -24.00 -13.91 -17.21
CA ALA A 421 -22.59 -13.96 -16.80
C ALA A 421 -22.23 -12.82 -15.82
N ILE A 422 -22.69 -11.59 -16.07
CA ILE A 422 -22.49 -10.47 -15.15
C ILE A 422 -23.29 -10.66 -13.86
N ASN A 423 -24.51 -11.20 -13.93
CA ASN A 423 -25.30 -11.47 -12.74
C ASN A 423 -24.62 -12.52 -11.84
N GLN A 424 -24.02 -13.54 -12.43
CA GLN A 424 -23.18 -14.50 -11.71
C GLN A 424 -21.93 -13.81 -11.11
N ALA A 425 -21.29 -12.90 -11.84
CA ALA A 425 -20.17 -12.09 -11.33
C ALA A 425 -20.53 -11.33 -10.05
N VAL A 426 -21.70 -10.69 -10.05
CA VAL A 426 -22.24 -9.94 -8.91
C VAL A 426 -22.56 -10.87 -7.75
N ALA A 427 -23.12 -12.06 -8.01
CA ALA A 427 -23.42 -13.03 -6.96
C ALA A 427 -22.16 -13.50 -6.20
N VAL A 428 -21.00 -13.58 -6.88
CA VAL A 428 -19.72 -13.94 -6.26
C VAL A 428 -19.11 -12.79 -5.46
N ASP A 429 -19.18 -11.55 -5.96
CA ASP A 429 -18.65 -10.36 -5.27
C ASP A 429 -19.67 -9.20 -5.30
N PRO A 430 -20.70 -9.23 -4.41
CA PRO A 430 -21.81 -8.29 -4.43
C PRO A 430 -21.42 -6.88 -3.98
N ARG A 431 -20.18 -6.70 -3.51
CA ARG A 431 -19.62 -5.42 -3.05
C ARG A 431 -18.61 -4.83 -4.02
N CYS A 432 -18.52 -5.34 -5.26
CA CYS A 432 -17.64 -4.79 -6.30
C CYS A 432 -18.39 -3.70 -7.10
N PRO A 433 -18.16 -2.38 -6.84
CA PRO A 433 -18.97 -1.33 -7.47
C PRO A 433 -18.88 -1.31 -9.00
N PRO A 434 -17.70 -1.50 -9.63
CA PRO A 434 -17.62 -1.53 -11.10
C PRO A 434 -18.42 -2.65 -11.76
N ILE A 435 -18.47 -3.83 -11.14
CA ILE A 435 -19.25 -4.96 -11.65
C ILE A 435 -20.76 -4.69 -11.45
N MET A 436 -21.15 -4.03 -10.36
CA MET A 436 -22.53 -3.58 -10.15
C MET A 436 -22.97 -2.53 -11.19
N ASN A 437 -22.11 -1.58 -11.53
CA ASN A 437 -22.37 -0.62 -12.61
C ASN A 437 -22.48 -1.33 -13.97
N LEU A 438 -21.64 -2.34 -14.22
CA LEU A 438 -21.73 -3.14 -15.44
C LEU A 438 -23.05 -3.94 -15.52
N LEU A 439 -23.53 -4.49 -14.40
CA LEU A 439 -24.85 -5.13 -14.32
C LEU A 439 -25.97 -4.13 -14.62
N SER A 440 -25.86 -2.92 -14.06
CA SER A 440 -26.84 -1.85 -14.25
C SER A 440 -26.97 -1.48 -15.73
N VAL A 441 -25.85 -1.30 -16.44
CA VAL A 441 -25.85 -1.05 -17.90
C VAL A 441 -26.54 -2.19 -18.64
N ALA A 442 -26.13 -3.44 -18.39
CA ALA A 442 -26.70 -4.60 -19.09
C ALA A 442 -28.20 -4.77 -18.82
N ALA A 443 -28.66 -4.50 -17.59
CA ALA A 443 -30.08 -4.58 -17.22
C ALA A 443 -30.93 -3.48 -17.90
N LEU A 444 -30.39 -2.27 -18.01
CA LEU A 444 -31.02 -1.15 -18.72
C LEU A 444 -31.14 -1.43 -20.22
N GLU A 445 -30.08 -1.91 -20.86
CA GLU A 445 -30.08 -2.32 -22.27
C GLU A 445 -31.10 -3.45 -22.53
N ALA A 446 -31.21 -4.39 -21.58
CA ALA A 446 -32.14 -5.51 -21.66
C ALA A 446 -33.59 -5.12 -21.36
N ARG A 447 -33.83 -3.86 -20.94
CA ARG A 447 -35.12 -3.36 -20.45
C ARG A 447 -35.71 -4.21 -19.32
N GLN A 448 -34.87 -4.84 -18.50
CA GLN A 448 -35.29 -5.58 -17.31
C GLN A 448 -35.47 -4.63 -16.14
N ILE A 449 -36.65 -4.02 -16.04
CA ILE A 449 -36.92 -2.91 -15.10
C ILE A 449 -36.65 -3.27 -13.64
N GLU A 450 -37.06 -4.45 -13.17
CA GLU A 450 -36.84 -4.87 -11.77
C GLU A 450 -35.34 -5.06 -11.44
N LEU A 451 -34.61 -5.69 -12.36
CA LEU A 451 -33.16 -5.90 -12.21
C LEU A 451 -32.42 -4.56 -12.28
N ALA A 452 -32.77 -3.70 -13.25
CA ALA A 452 -32.20 -2.37 -13.38
C ALA A 452 -32.46 -1.51 -12.15
N SER A 453 -33.67 -1.58 -11.57
CA SER A 453 -34.00 -0.90 -10.31
C SER A 453 -33.07 -1.31 -9.18
N THR A 454 -32.92 -2.62 -8.99
CA THR A 454 -32.11 -3.17 -7.88
C THR A 454 -30.62 -2.89 -8.10
N ALA A 455 -30.11 -3.11 -9.31
CA ALA A 455 -28.70 -2.93 -9.63
C ALA A 455 -28.26 -1.47 -9.53
N THR A 456 -29.05 -0.53 -10.10
CA THR A 456 -28.71 0.90 -10.08
C THR A 456 -28.80 1.48 -8.67
N GLN A 457 -29.80 1.09 -7.88
CA GLN A 457 -29.87 1.47 -6.47
C GLN A 457 -28.62 0.98 -5.72
N ARG A 458 -28.29 -0.31 -5.89
CA ARG A 458 -27.14 -0.89 -5.21
C ARG A 458 -25.82 -0.23 -5.63
N GLY A 459 -25.69 0.18 -6.89
CA GLY A 459 -24.56 0.96 -7.39
C GLY A 459 -24.37 2.27 -6.62
N THR A 460 -25.46 3.02 -6.40
CA THR A 460 -25.41 4.29 -5.62
C THR A 460 -25.13 4.09 -4.13
N GLU A 461 -25.58 2.97 -3.54
CA GLU A 461 -25.26 2.63 -2.15
C GLU A 461 -23.79 2.23 -1.97
N LEU A 462 -23.24 1.47 -2.92
CA LEU A 462 -21.85 1.02 -2.88
C LEU A 462 -20.85 2.14 -3.16
N ASP A 463 -21.25 3.14 -3.93
CA ASP A 463 -20.41 4.28 -4.28
C ASP A 463 -21.21 5.60 -4.40
N PRO A 464 -21.57 6.23 -3.26
CA PRO A 464 -22.42 7.43 -3.24
C PRO A 464 -21.79 8.67 -3.90
N GLN A 465 -20.49 8.63 -4.16
CA GLN A 465 -19.71 9.69 -4.80
C GLN A 465 -19.37 9.38 -6.26
N SER A 466 -19.89 8.29 -6.85
CA SER A 466 -19.68 7.96 -8.27
C SER A 466 -20.73 8.64 -9.15
N VAL A 467 -20.26 9.47 -10.07
CA VAL A 467 -21.12 10.08 -11.11
C VAL A 467 -21.77 8.99 -11.95
N THR A 468 -20.97 8.01 -12.41
CA THR A 468 -21.43 6.87 -13.20
C THR A 468 -22.60 6.14 -12.53
N ALA A 469 -22.55 5.90 -11.21
CA ALA A 469 -23.62 5.19 -10.50
C ALA A 469 -24.94 5.98 -10.51
N TRP A 470 -24.88 7.30 -10.31
CA TRP A 470 -26.05 8.18 -10.31
C TRP A 470 -26.64 8.39 -11.71
N GLU A 471 -25.81 8.48 -12.75
CA GLU A 471 -26.27 8.53 -14.15
C GLU A 471 -27.05 7.27 -14.54
N LEU A 472 -26.55 6.08 -14.15
CA LEU A 472 -27.25 4.82 -14.41
C LEU A 472 -28.59 4.77 -13.65
N ARG A 473 -28.63 5.33 -12.43
CA ARG A 473 -29.87 5.42 -11.64
C ARG A 473 -30.89 6.38 -12.27
N GLU A 474 -30.44 7.50 -12.83
CA GLU A 474 -31.27 8.40 -13.60
C GLU A 474 -31.85 7.72 -14.84
N GLN A 475 -31.02 7.04 -15.64
CA GLN A 475 -31.47 6.30 -16.83
C GLN A 475 -32.53 5.27 -16.50
N TYR A 476 -32.39 4.57 -15.37
CA TYR A 476 -33.43 3.67 -14.85
C TYR A 476 -34.74 4.42 -14.61
N PHE A 477 -34.71 5.54 -13.89
CA PHE A 477 -35.93 6.29 -13.58
C PHE A 477 -36.63 6.84 -14.84
N GLN A 478 -35.86 7.27 -15.83
CA GLN A 478 -36.40 7.67 -17.14
C GLN A 478 -37.10 6.49 -17.83
N LEU A 479 -36.45 5.32 -17.86
CA LEU A 479 -37.02 4.10 -18.44
C LEU A 479 -38.28 3.62 -17.71
N ALA A 480 -38.33 3.81 -16.38
CA ALA A 480 -39.47 3.49 -15.53
C ALA A 480 -40.56 4.58 -15.51
N ASN A 481 -40.41 5.66 -16.30
CA ASN A 481 -41.30 6.81 -16.34
C ASN A 481 -41.51 7.50 -14.97
N ASN A 482 -40.51 7.44 -14.09
CA ASN A 482 -40.47 8.14 -12.81
C ASN A 482 -39.66 9.45 -12.95
N LEU A 483 -40.32 10.51 -13.43
CA LEU A 483 -39.67 11.79 -13.71
C LEU A 483 -39.10 12.48 -12.46
N ILE A 484 -39.75 12.31 -11.31
CA ILE A 484 -39.28 12.88 -10.03
C ILE A 484 -37.96 12.23 -9.64
N GLY A 485 -37.91 10.89 -9.64
CA GLY A 485 -36.68 10.17 -9.33
C GLY A 485 -35.55 10.47 -10.32
N ALA A 486 -35.87 10.64 -11.61
CA ALA A 486 -34.87 11.04 -12.61
C ALA A 486 -34.31 12.43 -12.33
N ALA A 487 -35.16 13.41 -11.97
CA ALA A 487 -34.72 14.76 -11.61
C ALA A 487 -33.83 14.76 -10.35
N ASP A 488 -34.19 13.98 -9.32
CA ASP A 488 -33.39 13.86 -8.09
C ASP A 488 -32.01 13.24 -8.37
N ALA A 489 -31.95 12.19 -9.20
CA ALA A 489 -30.69 11.56 -9.60
C ALA A 489 -29.82 12.50 -10.46
N ARG A 490 -30.42 13.25 -11.40
CA ARG A 490 -29.72 14.26 -12.20
C ARG A 490 -29.15 15.38 -11.33
N ALA A 491 -29.93 15.91 -10.38
CA ALA A 491 -29.44 16.93 -9.46
C ALA A 491 -28.23 16.45 -8.65
N ARG A 492 -28.18 15.15 -8.32
CA ARG A 492 -27.01 14.54 -7.67
C ARG A 492 -25.80 14.44 -8.59
N VAL A 493 -25.99 14.08 -9.86
CA VAL A 493 -24.93 14.10 -10.90
C VAL A 493 -24.37 15.51 -11.02
N ASP A 494 -25.23 16.50 -11.26
CA ASP A 494 -24.84 17.90 -11.47
C ASP A 494 -24.05 18.43 -10.26
N ALA A 495 -24.48 18.13 -9.03
CA ALA A 495 -23.76 18.53 -7.81
C ALA A 495 -22.35 17.91 -7.71
N LEU A 496 -22.16 16.67 -8.17
CA LEU A 496 -20.86 16.01 -8.19
C LEU A 496 -19.95 16.58 -9.29
N GLU A 497 -20.49 16.86 -10.47
CA GLU A 497 -19.76 17.46 -11.59
C GLU A 497 -19.38 18.91 -11.33
N GLU A 498 -20.27 19.71 -10.75
CA GLU A 498 -19.98 21.08 -10.30
C GLU A 498 -18.85 21.11 -9.28
N ALA A 499 -18.88 20.20 -8.31
CA ALA A 499 -17.80 20.08 -7.33
C ALA A 499 -16.47 19.68 -8.00
N ALA A 500 -16.50 18.84 -9.03
CA ALA A 500 -15.32 18.49 -9.80
C ALA A 500 -14.77 19.66 -10.63
N ALA A 501 -15.66 20.39 -11.30
CA ALA A 501 -15.31 21.58 -12.09
C ALA A 501 -14.72 22.69 -11.20
N ALA A 502 -15.29 22.91 -10.02
CA ALA A 502 -14.82 23.90 -9.05
C ALA A 502 -13.41 23.62 -8.51
N ARG A 503 -12.93 22.36 -8.55
CA ARG A 503 -11.55 22.00 -8.17
C ARG A 503 -10.55 22.14 -9.33
N ALA A 504 -11.04 22.06 -10.56
CA ALA A 504 -10.21 22.11 -11.76
C ALA A 504 -9.87 23.54 -12.21
N GLY A 505 -10.70 24.52 -11.84
CA GLY A 505 -10.43 25.96 -11.96
C GLY A 505 -9.69 26.52 -10.77
#